data_AF-W2Q592-F1
#
_entry.id   AF-W2Q592-F1
#
_cell.length_a   1.000
_cell.length_b   1.000
_cell.length_c   1.000
_cell.angle_alpha   90.00
_cell.angle_beta   90.00
_cell.angle_gamma   90.00
#
_symmetry.space_group_name_H-M   'P 1'
#
loop_
_entity.id
_entity.type
_entity.pdbx_description
1 polymer ?
#
loop_
_entity_poly.entity_id
_entity_poly.type
_entity_poly.pdbx_seq_one_letter_code
_entity_poly.pdbx_strand_id
1 'polypeptide(L)'
;MQALTAIARRLVPIRSAQVCIAFGDWSCQDGLRGNPRAPVQALKKELERRATVLPVDKFRTSKLCSGCHKRLLSARLLTKVKDRETEKTSIVLKKNRNVLCCKNSRCKAHFWNRDVNAARKILELLQCRLSGLGRLAAFKR
;
A
#
# COMPACT_ATOMS: atom_id res chain seq x y z
N MET A 1 17.45 11.95 11.09
CA MET A 1 17.65 11.46 9.70
C MET A 1 18.16 10.02 9.60
N GLN A 2 18.97 9.52 10.54
CA GLN A 2 19.54 8.15 10.49
C GLN A 2 18.52 7.03 10.23
N ALA A 3 17.31 7.11 10.82
CA ALA A 3 16.26 6.11 10.60
C ALA A 3 15.81 5.99 9.13
N LEU A 4 15.67 7.12 8.41
CA LEU A 4 15.28 7.10 7.00
C LEU A 4 16.39 6.53 6.12
N THR A 5 17.64 6.89 6.42
CA THR A 5 18.80 6.32 5.75
C THR A 5 18.90 4.81 5.99
N ALA A 6 18.61 4.33 7.20
CA ALA A 6 18.58 2.91 7.52
C ALA A 6 17.48 2.17 6.73
N ILE A 7 16.27 2.73 6.63
CA ILE A 7 15.19 2.18 5.81
C ILE A 7 15.58 2.16 4.33
N ALA A 8 16.12 3.25 3.80
CA ALA A 8 16.55 3.34 2.40
C ALA A 8 17.68 2.34 2.09
N ARG A 9 18.62 2.11 3.02
CA ARG A 9 19.65 1.07 2.92
C ARG A 9 19.04 -0.33 2.93
N ARG A 10 18.01 -0.57 3.75
CA ARG A 10 17.35 -1.87 3.79
C ARG A 10 16.57 -2.18 2.52
N LEU A 11 15.96 -1.16 1.90
CA LEU A 11 15.22 -1.29 0.65
C LEU A 11 16.15 -1.37 -0.57
N VAL A 12 17.23 -0.58 -0.58
CA VAL A 12 18.25 -0.52 -1.64
C VAL A 12 19.65 -0.61 -0.98
N PRO A 13 20.13 -1.84 -0.75
CA PRO A 13 21.43 -2.05 -0.11
C PRO A 13 22.57 -1.50 -0.98
N ILE A 14 22.53 -1.83 -2.27
CA ILE A 14 23.51 -1.44 -3.28
C ILE A 14 22.94 -0.29 -4.09
N ARG A 15 23.68 0.83 -4.18
CA ARG A 15 23.28 1.97 -5.01
C ARG A 15 23.38 1.58 -6.49
N SER A 16 22.32 1.79 -7.24
CA SER A 16 22.31 1.53 -8.69
C SER A 16 21.22 2.33 -9.38
N ALA A 17 21.58 3.04 -10.45
CA ALA A 17 20.63 3.73 -11.31
C ALA A 17 19.74 2.77 -12.13
N GLN A 18 20.16 1.51 -12.27
CA GLN A 18 19.38 0.46 -12.95
C GLN A 18 18.22 -0.05 -12.09
N VAL A 19 18.29 0.12 -10.77
CA VAL A 19 17.20 -0.23 -9.87
C VAL A 19 16.14 0.86 -9.93
N CYS A 20 14.92 0.48 -10.33
CA CYS A 20 13.76 1.36 -10.35
C CYS A 20 12.85 1.11 -9.16
N ILE A 21 12.46 2.17 -8.45
CA ILE A 21 11.45 2.11 -7.39
C ILE A 21 10.19 2.83 -7.86
N ALA A 22 9.10 2.08 -7.96
CA ALA A 22 7.77 2.66 -8.10
C ALA A 22 7.34 3.26 -6.75
N PHE A 23 7.23 4.59 -6.68
CA PHE A 23 6.85 5.29 -5.45
C PHE A 23 5.58 6.08 -5.71
N GLY A 24 4.51 5.81 -4.98
CA GLY A 24 3.28 6.49 -5.35
C GLY A 24 3.27 7.97 -4.92
N ASP A 25 2.69 8.81 -5.76
CA ASP A 25 2.74 10.27 -5.81
C ASP A 25 1.88 11.01 -4.76
N TRP A 26 1.73 10.44 -3.57
CA TRP A 26 0.91 11.03 -2.51
C TRP A 26 1.43 12.42 -2.10
N SER A 27 0.60 13.44 -2.32
CA SER A 27 0.93 14.85 -2.10
C SER A 27 0.28 15.45 -0.84
N CYS A 28 -0.51 14.68 -0.07
CA CYS A 28 -1.27 15.24 1.06
C CYS A 28 -0.32 15.87 2.09
N GLN A 29 -0.55 17.15 2.32
CA GLN A 29 0.20 18.00 3.24
C GLN A 29 -0.23 17.77 4.69
N ASP A 30 -1.43 17.22 4.92
CA ASP A 30 -1.93 16.90 6.25
C ASP A 30 -1.53 15.48 6.65
N GLY A 31 -1.09 15.34 7.91
CA GLY A 31 -0.83 14.04 8.51
C GLY A 31 -2.10 13.19 8.55
N LEU A 32 -1.94 11.88 8.72
CA LEU A 32 -3.10 11.03 9.02
C LEU A 32 -3.77 11.57 10.29
N ARG A 33 -5.10 11.60 10.34
CA ARG A 33 -5.87 12.17 11.46
C ARG A 33 -5.31 11.69 12.81
N GLY A 34 -4.95 12.63 13.68
CA GLY A 34 -4.40 12.36 15.02
C GLY A 34 -2.94 11.89 15.05
N ASN A 35 -2.22 11.95 13.93
CA ASN A 35 -0.82 11.53 13.85
C ASN A 35 0.07 12.65 13.27
N PRO A 36 1.36 12.70 13.67
CA PRO A 36 2.33 13.57 13.04
C PRO A 36 2.45 13.32 11.54
N ARG A 37 2.92 14.34 10.82
CA ARG A 37 3.21 14.23 9.39
C ARG A 37 4.26 13.15 9.16
N ALA A 38 3.93 12.15 8.34
CA ALA A 38 4.88 11.13 7.95
C ALA A 38 5.97 11.75 7.04
N PRO A 39 7.25 11.40 7.21
CA PRO A 39 8.37 11.97 6.45
C PRO A 39 8.48 11.37 5.04
N VAL A 40 7.36 11.31 4.30
CA VAL A 40 7.25 10.63 2.99
C VAL A 40 8.20 11.25 1.96
N GLN A 41 8.24 12.59 1.89
CA GLN A 41 9.10 13.30 0.95
C GLN A 41 10.58 13.16 1.32
N ALA A 42 10.90 13.15 2.62
CA ALA A 42 12.27 12.91 3.07
C ALA A 42 12.72 11.47 2.73
N LEU A 43 11.85 10.48 2.92
CA LEU A 43 12.13 9.09 2.52
C LEU A 43 12.34 8.98 1.00
N LYS A 44 11.51 9.66 0.19
CA LYS A 44 11.65 9.69 -1.27
C LYS A 44 13.04 10.21 -1.67
N LYS A 45 13.48 11.33 -1.09
CA LYS A 45 14.81 11.90 -1.34
C LYS A 45 15.95 10.95 -0.95
N GLU A 46 15.83 10.23 0.17
CA GLU A 46 16.84 9.24 0.56
C GLU A 46 16.90 8.05 -0.40
N LEU A 47 15.77 7.66 -0.99
CA LEU A 47 15.71 6.60 -2.01
C LEU A 47 16.28 7.09 -3.36
N GLU A 48 16.02 8.34 -3.76
CA GLU A 48 16.56 8.97 -4.98
C GLU A 48 18.10 9.02 -4.97
N ARG A 49 18.73 9.13 -3.80
CA ARG A 49 20.20 9.04 -3.66
C ARG A 49 20.77 7.64 -3.89
N ARG A 50 19.93 6.61 -4.06
CA ARG A 50 20.34 5.20 -4.14
C ARG A 50 19.82 4.49 -5.39
N ALA A 51 18.66 4.89 -5.90
CA ALA A 51 17.97 4.24 -7.00
C ALA A 51 17.15 5.27 -7.80
N THR A 52 16.72 4.86 -8.99
CA THR A 52 15.82 5.66 -9.82
C THR A 52 14.40 5.56 -9.26
N VAL A 53 13.91 6.62 -8.64
CA VAL A 53 12.57 6.66 -8.05
C VAL A 53 11.57 7.25 -9.03
N LEU A 54 10.58 6.46 -9.41
CA LEU A 54 9.56 6.83 -10.39
C LEU A 54 8.22 7.08 -9.70
N PRO A 55 7.66 8.31 -9.77
CA PRO A 55 6.36 8.60 -9.21
C PRO A 55 5.24 7.86 -9.98
N VAL A 56 4.29 7.29 -9.24
CA VAL A 56 3.13 6.56 -9.79
C VAL A 56 1.83 7.06 -9.16
N ASP A 57 0.84 7.41 -10.00
CA ASP A 57 -0.49 7.79 -9.53
C ASP A 57 -1.19 6.61 -8.83
N LYS A 58 -1.53 6.82 -7.54
CA LYS A 58 -2.14 5.80 -6.66
C LYS A 58 -3.66 5.61 -6.84
N PHE A 59 -4.31 6.27 -7.80
CA PHE A 59 -5.78 6.22 -7.94
C PHE A 59 -6.31 4.77 -7.90
N ARG A 60 -7.22 4.50 -6.96
CA ARG A 60 -7.87 3.19 -6.70
C ARG A 60 -6.94 1.99 -6.40
N THR A 61 -5.64 2.17 -6.26
CA THR A 61 -4.67 1.09 -5.97
C THR A 61 -4.98 0.31 -4.69
N SER A 62 -5.57 0.96 -3.68
CA SER A 62 -5.99 0.32 -2.42
C SER A 62 -7.41 -0.26 -2.43
N LYS A 63 -8.17 -0.06 -3.52
CA LYS A 63 -9.59 -0.48 -3.63
C LYS A 63 -9.77 -1.69 -4.54
N LEU A 64 -8.84 -1.96 -5.45
CA LEU A 64 -8.94 -3.05 -6.43
C LEU A 64 -7.97 -4.18 -6.13
N CYS A 65 -8.38 -5.41 -6.42
CA CYS A 65 -7.59 -6.61 -6.18
C CYS A 65 -6.36 -6.68 -7.09
N SER A 66 -5.18 -6.95 -6.51
CA SER A 66 -3.93 -7.17 -7.25
C SER A 66 -4.04 -8.29 -8.29
N GLY A 67 -4.78 -9.37 -7.98
CA GLY A 67 -4.91 -10.52 -8.88
C GLY A 67 -6.00 -10.45 -9.95
N CYS A 68 -7.11 -9.71 -9.74
CA CYS A 68 -8.24 -9.73 -10.68
C CYS A 68 -8.90 -8.38 -10.96
N HIS A 69 -8.34 -7.29 -10.42
CA HIS A 69 -8.83 -5.91 -10.57
C HIS A 69 -10.27 -5.64 -10.12
N LYS A 70 -10.98 -6.62 -9.56
CA LYS A 70 -12.31 -6.43 -8.96
C LYS A 70 -12.21 -5.67 -7.63
N ARG A 71 -13.29 -4.99 -7.25
CA ARG A 71 -13.38 -4.22 -6.01
C ARG A 71 -13.19 -5.11 -4.78
N LEU A 72 -12.34 -4.66 -3.86
CA LEU A 72 -12.12 -5.27 -2.57
C LEU A 72 -13.09 -4.70 -1.52
N LEU A 73 -13.48 -5.55 -0.58
CA LEU A 73 -14.28 -5.18 0.59
C LEU A 73 -13.41 -5.24 1.86
N SER A 74 -13.80 -4.54 2.92
CA SER A 74 -13.15 -4.73 4.22
C SER A 74 -13.42 -6.14 4.74
N ALA A 75 -12.36 -6.84 5.15
CA ALA A 75 -12.52 -8.12 5.81
C ALA A 75 -13.20 -7.94 7.17
N ARG A 76 -13.99 -8.91 7.58
CA ARG A 76 -14.52 -8.98 8.94
C ARG A 76 -13.75 -10.09 9.67
N LEU A 77 -13.07 -9.74 10.76
CA LEU A 77 -12.21 -10.65 11.52
C LEU A 77 -12.75 -10.79 12.94
N LEU A 78 -12.60 -11.99 13.50
CA LEU A 78 -12.88 -12.24 14.92
C LEU A 78 -11.87 -11.45 15.75
N THR A 79 -12.38 -10.60 16.64
CA THR A 79 -11.57 -9.72 17.48
C THR A 79 -12.02 -9.89 18.92
N LYS A 80 -11.07 -10.12 19.82
CA LYS A 80 -11.33 -10.10 21.26
C LYS A 80 -11.61 -8.65 21.67
N VAL A 81 -12.76 -8.44 22.29
CA VAL A 81 -13.15 -7.13 22.83
C VAL A 81 -13.35 -7.30 24.32
N LYS A 82 -12.66 -6.46 25.07
CA LYS A 82 -12.81 -6.36 26.50
C LYS A 82 -13.84 -5.28 26.82
N ASP A 83 -14.88 -5.66 27.53
CA ASP A 83 -15.83 -4.72 28.10
C ASP A 83 -15.12 -3.92 29.21
N ARG A 84 -15.25 -2.58 29.18
CA ARG A 84 -14.52 -1.70 30.11
C ARG A 84 -15.14 -1.65 31.50
N GLU A 85 -16.42 -2.01 31.64
CA GLU A 85 -17.15 -1.95 32.90
C GLU A 85 -17.15 -3.31 33.60
N THR A 86 -17.39 -4.38 32.84
CA THR A 86 -17.52 -5.73 33.39
C THR A 86 -16.23 -6.55 33.33
N GLU A 87 -15.17 -6.01 32.70
CA GLU A 87 -13.88 -6.69 32.45
C GLU A 87 -13.99 -8.03 31.68
N LYS A 88 -15.21 -8.38 31.21
CA LYS A 88 -15.48 -9.61 30.46
C LYS A 88 -14.94 -9.49 29.05
N THR A 89 -14.33 -10.58 28.57
CA THR A 89 -13.84 -10.68 27.19
C THR A 89 -14.85 -11.43 26.34
N SER A 90 -15.26 -10.80 25.23
CA SER A 90 -16.12 -11.43 24.22
C SER A 90 -15.42 -11.48 22.87
N ILE A 91 -15.80 -12.44 22.03
CA ILE A 91 -15.32 -12.54 20.65
C ILE A 91 -16.41 -11.97 19.73
N VAL A 92 -16.07 -10.91 19.00
CA VAL A 92 -17.00 -10.28 18.05
C VAL A 92 -16.39 -10.16 16.67
N LEU A 93 -17.24 -10.17 15.65
CA LEU A 93 -16.81 -10.02 14.27
C LEU A 93 -16.75 -8.51 13.91
N LYS A 94 -15.53 -7.96 13.76
CA LYS A 94 -15.31 -6.53 13.45
C LYS A 94 -14.71 -6.32 12.08
N LYS A 95 -15.08 -5.21 11.44
CA LYS A 95 -14.44 -4.76 10.18
C LYS A 95 -12.98 -4.41 10.46
N ASN A 96 -12.07 -5.08 9.76
CA ASN A 96 -10.66 -4.75 9.78
C ASN A 96 -10.33 -3.84 8.59
N ARG A 97 -9.64 -2.72 8.84
CA ARG A 97 -9.24 -1.78 7.79
C ARG A 97 -7.99 -2.26 7.05
N ASN A 98 -7.08 -2.96 7.72
CA ASN A 98 -5.78 -3.39 7.17
C ASN A 98 -5.90 -4.64 6.31
N VAL A 99 -6.96 -5.44 6.50
CA VAL A 99 -7.22 -6.65 5.72
C VAL A 99 -8.43 -6.43 4.81
N LEU A 100 -8.24 -6.72 3.53
CA LEU A 100 -9.24 -6.61 2.47
C LEU A 100 -9.63 -8.01 1.99
N CYS A 101 -10.83 -8.16 1.47
CA CYS A 101 -11.39 -9.40 0.95
C CYS A 101 -11.81 -9.24 -0.51
N CYS A 102 -11.39 -10.17 -1.36
CA CYS A 102 -11.83 -10.32 -2.73
C CYS A 102 -12.99 -11.33 -2.78
N LYS A 103 -14.14 -10.90 -3.30
CA LYS A 103 -15.33 -11.76 -3.45
C LYS A 103 -15.38 -12.52 -4.77
N ASN A 104 -14.42 -12.30 -5.66
CA ASN A 104 -14.34 -13.05 -6.90
C ASN A 104 -13.89 -14.49 -6.60
N SER A 105 -14.80 -15.47 -6.77
CA SER A 105 -14.53 -16.89 -6.54
C SER A 105 -13.41 -17.45 -7.42
N ARG A 106 -13.17 -16.85 -8.60
CA ARG A 106 -12.07 -17.22 -9.49
C ARG A 106 -10.70 -16.66 -9.06
N CYS A 107 -10.66 -15.77 -8.07
CA CYS A 107 -9.43 -15.15 -7.60
C CYS A 107 -8.88 -15.89 -6.38
N LYS A 108 -7.72 -16.53 -6.54
CA LYS A 108 -7.04 -17.31 -5.48
C LYS A 108 -6.60 -16.49 -4.26
N ALA A 109 -6.58 -15.16 -4.36
CA ALA A 109 -6.05 -14.32 -3.29
C ALA A 109 -6.93 -14.32 -2.04
N HIS A 110 -8.27 -14.31 -2.20
CA HIS A 110 -9.32 -14.22 -1.17
C HIS A 110 -9.19 -13.06 -0.17
N PHE A 111 -8.05 -12.93 0.51
CA PHE A 111 -7.68 -11.86 1.43
C PHE A 111 -6.39 -11.17 1.03
N TRP A 112 -6.30 -9.88 1.34
CA TRP A 112 -5.12 -9.05 1.10
C TRP A 112 -4.78 -8.24 2.32
N ASN A 113 -3.49 -8.17 2.68
CA ASN A 113 -3.00 -7.00 3.38
C ASN A 113 -3.15 -5.78 2.45
N ARG A 114 -3.76 -4.70 2.95
CA ARG A 114 -4.07 -3.49 2.19
C ARG A 114 -2.83 -2.88 1.55
N ASP A 115 -1.74 -2.77 2.30
CA ASP A 115 -0.52 -2.11 1.84
C ASP A 115 0.23 -2.97 0.84
N VAL A 116 0.27 -4.30 1.04
CA VAL A 116 0.83 -5.24 0.06
C VAL A 116 0.06 -5.19 -1.26
N ASN A 117 -1.28 -5.16 -1.21
CA ASN A 117 -2.10 -5.04 -2.41
C ASN A 117 -1.82 -3.73 -3.16
N ALA A 118 -1.75 -2.61 -2.43
CA ALA A 118 -1.44 -1.31 -3.02
C ALA A 118 -0.03 -1.28 -3.63
N ALA A 119 0.98 -1.83 -2.96
CA ALA A 119 2.35 -1.91 -3.46
C ALA A 119 2.44 -2.74 -4.76
N ARG A 120 1.78 -3.90 -4.81
CA ARG A 120 1.71 -4.71 -6.04
C ARG A 120 1.06 -3.96 -7.20
N LYS A 121 0.01 -3.17 -6.93
CA LYS A 121 -0.63 -2.33 -7.95
C LYS A 121 0.26 -1.18 -8.43
N ILE A 122 0.99 -0.55 -7.53
CA ILE A 122 1.95 0.50 -7.89
C ILE A 122 3.03 -0.07 -8.82
N LEU A 123 3.53 -1.28 -8.54
CA LEU A 123 4.49 -1.96 -9.42
C LEU A 123 3.90 -2.30 -10.79
N GLU A 124 2.69 -2.88 -10.83
CA GLU A 124 1.99 -3.23 -12.08
C GLU A 124 1.78 -2.00 -12.98
N LEU A 125 1.36 -0.87 -12.39
CA LEU A 125 1.19 0.39 -13.12
C LEU A 125 2.52 0.92 -13.67
N LEU A 126 3.61 0.78 -12.93
CA LEU A 126 4.93 1.15 -13.44
C LEU A 126 5.34 0.26 -14.61
N GLN A 127 5.13 -1.06 -14.51
CA GLN A 127 5.46 -2.00 -15.59
C GLN A 127 4.68 -1.67 -16.86
N CYS A 128 3.37 -1.42 -16.77
CA CYS A 128 2.58 -1.00 -17.94
C CYS A 128 3.10 0.29 -18.57
N ARG A 129 3.52 1.27 -17.75
CA ARG A 129 4.13 2.52 -18.24
C ARG A 129 5.44 2.26 -18.97
N LEU A 130 6.34 1.43 -18.40
CA LEU A 130 7.64 1.13 -19.00
C LEU A 130 7.51 0.30 -20.30
N SER A 131 6.48 -0.54 -20.39
CA SER A 131 6.17 -1.32 -21.60
C SER A 131 5.38 -0.54 -22.67
N GLY A 132 5.08 0.75 -22.46
CA GLY A 132 4.32 1.56 -23.42
C GLY A 132 2.83 1.20 -23.53
N LEU A 133 2.30 0.33 -22.67
CA LEU A 133 0.89 -0.12 -22.69
C LEU A 133 -0.09 0.92 -22.12
N GLY A 134 0.42 2.05 -21.64
CA GLY A 134 -0.37 3.08 -20.98
C GLY A 134 -0.97 2.59 -19.65
N ARG A 135 -1.97 3.34 -19.15
CA ARG A 135 -2.60 3.01 -17.86
C ARG A 135 -3.77 2.04 -18.07
N LEU A 136 -3.77 0.96 -17.28
CA LEU A 136 -4.86 -0.01 -17.20
C LEU A 136 -6.21 0.68 -16.97
N ALA A 137 -7.24 0.28 -17.74
CA ALA A 137 -8.56 0.91 -17.74
C ALA A 137 -9.19 1.02 -16.33
N ALA A 138 -9.01 0.00 -15.49
CA ALA A 138 -9.55 -0.02 -14.12
C ALA A 138 -8.98 1.08 -13.20
N PHE A 139 -7.87 1.71 -13.59
CA PHE A 139 -7.14 2.74 -12.83
C PHE A 139 -7.14 4.11 -13.51
N LYS A 140 -7.84 4.26 -14.64
CA LYS A 140 -8.11 5.58 -15.22
C LYS A 140 -9.06 6.36 -14.29
N ARG A 141 -8.92 7.68 -14.25
CA ARG A 141 -9.78 8.56 -13.44
C ARG A 141 -11.19 8.61 -13.99
#